data_AF-A0A970H1D5-F1
#
_entry.id   AF-A0A970H1D5-F1
#
_cell.length_a   1.000
_cell.length_b   1.000
_cell.length_c   1.000
_cell.angle_alpha   90.00
_cell.angle_beta   90.00
_cell.angle_gamma   90.00
#
_symmetry.space_group_name_H-M   'P 1'
#
loop_
_entity.id
_entity.type
_entity.pdbx_description
1 polymer ?
#
loop_
_entity_poly.entity_id
_entity_poly.type
_entity_poly.pdbx_seq_one_letter_code
_entity_poly.pdbx_strand_id
1 'polypeptide(L)'
;MLGVMHSMAHKLGSFHHIPHGIANALMMEEVLRFNANPIPRKMGTFPQYDHPHTLERYLEIASALGIDGNSKEEQFENFLKALRELKAKVGIKPSIRDYVPDEADFLARLDDMTEQAFDDQCTGANPRYPLMEEIKEMYLHAYYQS
;
A
#
# COMPACT_ATOMS: atom_id res chain seq x y z
N MET A 1 -15.01 2.03 6.62
CA MET A 1 -14.26 2.82 5.61
C MET A 1 -12.81 2.89 6.09
N LEU A 2 -11.83 2.62 5.22
CA LEU A 2 -10.42 2.48 5.59
C LEU A 2 -9.53 3.39 4.73
N GLY A 3 -8.77 2.83 3.77
CA GLY A 3 -7.92 3.59 2.85
C GLY A 3 -7.58 2.78 1.61
N VAL A 4 -6.69 3.30 0.76
CA VAL A 4 -6.41 2.73 -0.57
C VAL A 4 -5.81 1.32 -0.51
N MET A 5 -5.13 0.95 0.58
CA MET A 5 -4.66 -0.43 0.81
C MET A 5 -5.80 -1.45 0.72
N HIS A 6 -6.93 -1.17 1.37
CA HIS A 6 -8.08 -2.08 1.35
C HIS A 6 -8.76 -2.07 -0.02
N SER A 7 -8.88 -0.90 -0.65
CA SER A 7 -9.41 -0.78 -2.01
C SER A 7 -8.65 -1.67 -2.99
N MET A 8 -7.32 -1.60 -2.96
CA MET A 8 -6.46 -2.41 -3.82
C MET A 8 -6.53 -3.89 -3.43
N ALA A 9 -6.51 -4.21 -2.13
CA ALA A 9 -6.60 -5.58 -1.65
C ALA A 9 -7.94 -6.26 -2.01
N HIS A 10 -9.05 -5.53 -2.02
CA HIS A 10 -10.35 -6.07 -2.46
C HIS A 10 -10.30 -6.53 -3.92
N LYS A 11 -9.74 -5.71 -4.81
CA LYS A 11 -9.70 -6.01 -6.25
C LYS A 11 -8.65 -7.07 -6.56
N LEU A 12 -7.47 -6.99 -5.96
CA LEU A 12 -6.49 -8.07 -6.06
C LEU A 12 -7.07 -9.42 -5.61
N GLY A 13 -7.79 -9.44 -4.48
CA GLY A 13 -8.46 -10.64 -3.97
C GLY A 13 -9.60 -11.12 -4.87
N SER A 14 -10.42 -10.23 -5.43
CA SER A 14 -11.57 -10.62 -6.25
C SER A 14 -11.17 -11.14 -7.63
N PHE A 15 -10.15 -10.53 -8.26
CA PHE A 15 -9.69 -10.92 -9.60
C PHE A 15 -8.80 -12.15 -9.59
N HIS A 16 -8.01 -12.37 -8.54
CA HIS A 16 -7.01 -13.45 -8.49
C HIS A 16 -7.21 -14.44 -7.33
N HIS A 17 -8.34 -14.37 -6.62
CA HIS A 17 -8.71 -15.27 -5.52
C HIS A 17 -7.68 -15.32 -4.38
N ILE A 18 -6.97 -14.21 -4.15
CA ILE A 18 -6.03 -14.07 -3.04
C ILE A 18 -6.80 -13.77 -1.75
N PRO A 19 -6.55 -14.50 -0.64
CA PRO A 19 -7.16 -14.20 0.65
C PRO A 19 -6.92 -12.74 1.08
N HIS A 20 -7.95 -12.08 1.60
CA HIS A 20 -7.93 -10.64 1.89
C HIS A 20 -6.74 -10.18 2.76
N GLY A 21 -6.38 -10.96 3.79
CA GLY A 21 -5.23 -10.64 4.65
C GLY A 21 -3.89 -10.69 3.89
N ILE A 22 -3.73 -11.63 2.96
CA ILE A 22 -2.54 -11.73 2.10
C ILE A 22 -2.50 -10.55 1.13
N ALA A 23 -3.63 -10.24 0.48
CA ALA A 23 -3.71 -9.11 -0.44
C ALA A 23 -3.34 -7.76 0.23
N ASN A 24 -3.81 -7.51 1.45
CA ASN A 24 -3.39 -6.34 2.22
C ASN A 24 -1.89 -6.34 2.52
N ALA A 25 -1.33 -7.48 2.93
CA ALA A 25 0.10 -7.59 3.25
C ALA A 25 1.01 -7.35 2.04
N LEU A 26 0.56 -7.77 0.85
CA LEU A 26 1.25 -7.53 -0.41
C LEU A 26 1.26 -6.04 -0.79
N MET A 27 0.15 -5.33 -0.56
CA MET A 27 0.04 -3.90 -0.89
C MET A 27 0.60 -2.96 0.19
N MET A 28 0.89 -3.46 1.39
CA MET A 28 1.16 -2.63 2.56
C MET A 28 2.34 -1.68 2.37
N GLU A 29 3.47 -2.18 1.88
CA GLU A 29 4.70 -1.38 1.74
C GLU A 29 4.51 -0.24 0.72
N GLU A 30 3.94 -0.56 -0.45
CA GLU A 30 3.64 0.42 -1.50
C GLU A 30 2.73 1.53 -0.99
N VAL A 31 1.66 1.18 -0.28
CA VAL A 31 0.71 2.18 0.23
C VAL A 31 1.31 3.03 1.36
N LEU A 32 2.15 2.45 2.22
CA LEU A 32 2.86 3.20 3.25
C LEU A 32 3.78 4.23 2.60
N ARG A 33 4.61 3.84 1.62
CA ARG A 33 5.50 4.75 0.88
C ARG A 33 4.71 5.83 0.14
N PHE A 34 3.65 5.44 -0.55
CA PHE A 34 2.75 6.35 -1.26
C PHE A 34 2.15 7.41 -0.32
N ASN A 35 1.64 7.00 0.83
CA ASN A 35 1.01 7.91 1.79
C ASN A 35 2.02 8.77 2.56
N ALA A 36 3.27 8.31 2.73
CA ALA A 36 4.33 9.01 3.43
C ALA A 36 4.98 10.15 2.62
N ASN A 37 4.63 10.30 1.33
CA ASN A 37 5.18 11.39 0.52
C ASN A 37 4.75 12.76 1.08
N PRO A 38 5.69 13.66 1.45
CA PRO A 38 5.37 14.95 2.04
C PRO A 38 4.77 15.95 1.04
N ILE A 39 4.86 15.68 -0.27
CA ILE A 39 4.36 16.53 -1.34
C ILE A 39 3.42 15.70 -2.25
N PRO A 40 2.23 15.30 -1.76
CA PRO A 40 1.30 14.51 -2.54
C PRO A 40 0.76 15.33 -3.71
N ARG A 41 0.54 14.68 -4.86
CA ARG A 41 -0.08 15.34 -6.03
C ARG A 41 -1.50 15.80 -5.75
N LYS A 42 -2.22 15.06 -4.90
CA LYS A 42 -3.59 15.39 -4.47
C LYS A 42 -3.79 15.00 -3.00
N MET A 43 -4.23 15.96 -2.20
CA MET A 43 -4.54 15.76 -0.78
C MET A 43 -5.85 14.98 -0.60
N GLY A 44 -6.00 14.29 0.52
CA GLY A 44 -7.26 13.67 0.93
C GLY A 44 -8.40 14.68 1.03
N THR A 45 -9.64 14.20 0.93
CA THR A 45 -10.83 15.07 0.79
C THR A 45 -11.38 15.59 2.11
N PHE A 46 -10.88 15.11 3.25
CA PHE A 46 -11.42 15.45 4.56
C PHE A 46 -10.77 16.72 5.13
N PRO A 47 -11.56 17.69 5.62
CA PRO A 47 -11.03 18.97 6.12
C PRO A 47 -10.19 18.84 7.39
N GLN A 48 -10.29 17.71 8.09
CA GLN A 48 -9.45 17.39 9.25
C GLN A 48 -7.99 17.12 8.86
N TYR A 49 -7.69 16.85 7.58
CA TYR A 49 -6.33 16.77 7.06
C TYR A 49 -5.90 18.15 6.55
N ASP A 50 -5.22 18.89 7.40
CA ASP A 50 -4.76 20.26 7.15
C ASP A 50 -3.51 20.32 6.25
N HIS A 51 -2.59 19.38 6.40
CA HIS A 51 -1.39 19.23 5.57
C HIS A 51 -0.90 17.76 5.54
N PRO A 52 -0.02 17.38 4.60
CA PRO A 52 0.57 16.04 4.56
C PRO A 52 1.44 15.79 5.80
N HIS A 53 1.01 14.89 6.68
CA HIS A 53 1.73 14.52 7.90
C HIS A 53 1.71 13.00 8.16
N THR A 54 1.43 12.19 7.14
CA THR A 54 1.28 10.73 7.32
C THR A 54 2.58 10.05 7.72
N LEU A 55 3.74 10.55 7.27
CA LEU A 55 5.03 10.02 7.66
C LEU A 55 5.21 10.09 9.18
N GLU A 56 4.95 11.24 9.79
CA GLU A 56 5.00 11.43 11.24
C GLU A 56 4.10 10.43 11.97
N ARG A 57 2.89 10.18 11.45
CA ARG A 57 1.95 9.20 12.02
C ARG A 57 2.48 7.78 11.94
N TYR A 58 3.17 7.41 10.87
CA TYR A 58 3.86 6.10 10.79
C TYR A 58 5.05 6.02 11.75
N LEU A 59 5.78 7.12 11.97
CA LEU A 59 6.89 7.16 12.93
C LEU A 59 6.43 7.12 14.39
N GLU A 60 5.24 7.63 14.70
CA GLU A 60 4.60 7.43 16.00
C GLU A 60 4.36 5.94 16.27
N ILE A 61 3.89 5.21 15.25
CA ILE A 61 3.70 3.75 15.33
C ILE A 61 5.05 3.03 15.47
N ALA A 62 6.05 3.41 14.67
CA ALA A 62 7.40 2.82 14.74
C ALA A 62 8.01 3.00 16.14
N SER A 63 7.94 4.22 16.69
CA SER A 63 8.40 4.55 18.04
C SER A 63 7.67 3.72 19.11
N ALA A 64 6.35 3.56 18.98
CA ALA A 64 5.56 2.74 19.92
C ALA A 64 5.93 1.25 19.88
N LEU A 65 6.49 0.78 18.76
CA LEU A 65 7.00 -0.58 18.59
C LEU A 65 8.49 -0.72 18.98
N GLY A 66 9.14 0.36 19.43
CA GLY A 66 10.57 0.36 19.74
C GLY A 66 11.47 0.30 18.51
N ILE A 67 10.98 0.79 17.36
CA ILE A 67 11.73 0.87 16.10
C ILE A 67 12.24 2.29 15.93
N ASP A 68 13.54 2.46 16.05
CA ASP A 68 14.23 3.75 15.98
C ASP A 68 15.07 3.91 14.69
N GLY A 69 15.55 5.12 14.44
CA GLY A 69 16.49 5.46 13.36
C GLY A 69 17.21 6.79 13.65
N ASN A 70 18.32 7.07 12.97
CA ASN A 70 19.07 8.32 13.16
C ASN A 70 18.43 9.50 12.41
N SER A 71 17.51 9.23 11.49
CA SER A 71 16.64 10.21 10.82
C SER A 71 15.21 9.67 10.70
N LYS A 72 14.27 10.54 10.34
CA LYS A 72 12.86 10.15 10.06
C LYS A 72 12.80 9.11 8.93
N GLU A 73 13.58 9.31 7.88
CA GLU A 73 13.67 8.44 6.72
C GLU A 73 14.25 7.07 7.11
N GLU A 74 15.32 7.05 7.90
CA GLU A 74 15.90 5.80 8.39
C GLU A 74 14.94 5.05 9.31
N GLN A 75 14.26 5.75 10.22
CA GLN A 75 13.26 5.13 11.10
C GLN A 75 12.10 4.53 10.28
N PHE A 76 11.66 5.22 9.23
CA PHE A 76 10.63 4.71 8.33
C PHE A 76 11.10 3.46 7.57
N GLU A 77 12.33 3.45 7.05
CA GLU A 77 12.88 2.24 6.40
C GLU A 77 13.05 1.07 7.39
N ASN A 78 13.45 1.34 8.63
CA ASN A 78 13.50 0.34 9.69
C ASN A 78 12.11 -0.22 10.01
N PHE A 79 11.08 0.63 10.00
CA PHE A 79 9.68 0.19 10.15
C PHE A 79 9.24 -0.72 9.00
N LEU A 80 9.51 -0.34 7.74
CA LEU A 80 9.21 -1.17 6.58
C LEU A 80 10.00 -2.49 6.59
N LYS A 81 11.25 -2.47 7.04
CA LYS A 81 12.06 -3.67 7.27
C LYS A 81 11.40 -4.60 8.29
N ALA A 82 10.97 -4.10 9.44
CA ALA A 82 10.28 -4.90 10.45
C ALA A 82 8.98 -5.53 9.91
N LEU A 83 8.22 -4.80 9.08
CA LEU A 83 7.05 -5.34 8.40
C LEU A 83 7.41 -6.47 7.42
N ARG A 84 8.47 -6.31 6.63
CA ARG A 84 8.97 -7.37 5.73
C ARG A 84 9.41 -8.61 6.50
N GLU A 85 10.14 -8.44 7.60
CA GLU A 85 10.54 -9.54 8.47
C GLU A 85 9.34 -10.25 9.10
N LEU A 86 8.33 -9.50 9.53
CA LEU A 86 7.09 -10.08 10.06
C LEU A 86 6.36 -10.90 8.98
N LYS A 87 6.19 -10.33 7.77
CA LYS A 87 5.58 -11.05 6.62
C LYS A 87 6.29 -12.38 6.35
N ALA A 88 7.62 -12.36 6.31
CA ALA A 88 8.42 -13.56 6.10
C ALA A 88 8.24 -14.59 7.24
N LYS A 89 8.25 -14.14 8.51
CA LYS A 89 8.06 -15.01 9.68
C LYS A 89 6.71 -15.73 9.68
N VAL A 90 5.65 -15.09 9.17
CA VAL A 90 4.30 -15.67 9.08
C VAL A 90 4.02 -16.36 7.74
N GLY A 91 5.03 -16.51 6.88
CA GLY A 91 4.93 -17.28 5.62
C GLY A 91 4.23 -16.55 4.47
N ILE A 92 4.12 -15.22 4.53
CA ILE A 92 3.62 -14.41 3.41
C ILE A 92 4.75 -14.28 2.38
N LYS A 93 4.49 -14.69 1.15
CA LYS A 93 5.45 -14.56 0.04
C LYS A 93 5.60 -13.08 -0.32
N PRO A 94 6.78 -12.65 -0.81
CA PRO A 94 7.10 -11.22 -0.91
C PRO A 94 6.28 -10.48 -1.96
N SER A 95 5.93 -11.11 -3.09
CA SER A 95 5.34 -10.44 -4.25
C SER A 95 3.98 -10.97 -4.65
N ILE A 96 3.22 -10.16 -5.41
CA ILE A 96 1.98 -10.63 -6.04
C ILE A 96 2.29 -11.76 -7.04
N ARG A 97 3.42 -11.70 -7.76
CA ARG A 97 3.85 -12.71 -8.72
C ARG A 97 3.98 -14.11 -8.12
N ASP A 98 4.33 -14.21 -6.84
CA ASP A 98 4.44 -15.50 -6.15
C ASP A 98 3.07 -16.19 -5.89
N TYR A 99 1.98 -15.44 -6.04
CA TYR A 99 0.60 -15.90 -5.93
C TYR A 99 -0.12 -15.89 -7.30
N VAL A 100 0.27 -14.99 -8.20
CA VAL A 100 -0.26 -14.82 -9.56
C VAL A 100 0.89 -14.95 -10.57
N PRO A 101 1.35 -16.19 -10.86
CA PRO A 101 2.54 -16.41 -11.67
C PRO A 101 2.31 -16.12 -13.17
N ASP A 102 1.05 -16.08 -13.62
CA ASP A 102 0.68 -15.70 -14.98
C ASP A 102 0.69 -14.17 -15.12
N GLU A 103 1.84 -13.66 -15.54
CA GLU A 103 2.08 -12.23 -15.76
C GLU A 103 1.17 -11.64 -16.85
N ALA A 104 0.85 -12.42 -17.89
CA ALA A 104 0.00 -11.94 -18.97
C ALA A 104 -1.45 -11.75 -18.47
N ASP A 105 -1.98 -12.69 -17.69
CA ASP A 105 -3.31 -12.56 -17.07
C ASP A 105 -3.36 -11.39 -16.07
N PHE A 106 -2.33 -11.20 -15.25
CA PHE A 106 -2.23 -10.05 -14.33
C PHE A 106 -2.26 -8.72 -15.08
N LEU A 107 -1.39 -8.56 -16.09
CA LEU A 107 -1.30 -7.32 -16.88
C LEU A 107 -2.59 -7.06 -17.67
N ALA A 108 -3.26 -8.10 -18.16
CA ALA A 108 -4.52 -7.97 -18.88
C ALA A 108 -5.68 -7.46 -18.00
N ARG A 109 -5.65 -7.73 -16.68
CA ARG A 109 -6.68 -7.33 -15.71
C ARG A 109 -6.34 -6.06 -14.95
N LEU A 110 -5.09 -5.59 -15.06
CA LEU A 110 -4.54 -4.51 -14.23
C LEU A 110 -5.31 -3.20 -14.38
N ASP A 111 -5.75 -2.85 -15.58
CA ASP A 111 -6.50 -1.61 -15.82
C ASP A 111 -7.88 -1.63 -15.14
N ASP A 112 -8.65 -2.71 -15.31
CA ASP A 112 -9.94 -2.90 -14.64
C ASP A 112 -9.79 -2.94 -13.12
N MET A 113 -8.75 -3.62 -12.61
CA MET A 113 -8.43 -3.64 -11.18
C MET A 113 -8.11 -2.25 -10.63
N THR A 114 -7.42 -1.44 -11.42
CA THR A 114 -7.03 -0.06 -11.05
C THR A 114 -8.25 0.84 -10.96
N GLU A 115 -9.12 0.82 -11.98
CA GLU A 115 -10.36 1.60 -12.00
C GLU A 115 -11.26 1.21 -10.83
N GLN A 116 -11.50 -0.08 -10.64
CA GLN A 116 -12.36 -0.53 -9.55
C GLN A 116 -11.77 -0.24 -8.16
N ALA A 117 -10.45 -0.22 -7.99
CA ALA A 117 -9.81 0.16 -6.73
C ALA A 117 -9.95 1.66 -6.49
N PHE A 118 -9.85 2.49 -7.54
CA PHE A 118 -10.10 3.92 -7.45
C PHE A 118 -11.55 4.21 -7.01
N ASP A 119 -12.52 3.47 -7.55
CA ASP A 119 -13.95 3.62 -7.26
C ASP A 119 -14.41 2.96 -5.94
N ASP A 120 -13.54 2.21 -5.26
CA ASP A 120 -13.88 1.57 -3.99
C ASP A 120 -14.15 2.62 -2.89
N GLN A 121 -15.20 2.40 -2.10
CA GLN A 121 -15.61 3.30 -1.02
C GLN A 121 -14.51 3.54 0.03
N CYS A 122 -13.52 2.65 0.15
CA CYS A 122 -12.40 2.83 1.07
C CYS A 122 -11.41 3.91 0.59
N THR A 123 -11.34 4.21 -0.71
CA THR A 123 -10.35 5.15 -1.28
C THR A 123 -10.58 6.57 -0.81
N GLY A 124 -11.83 6.99 -0.66
CA GLY A 124 -12.18 8.37 -0.29
C GLY A 124 -11.62 8.81 1.07
N ALA A 125 -11.36 7.87 1.99
CA ALA A 125 -10.80 8.16 3.31
C ALA A 125 -9.27 8.15 3.37
N ASN A 126 -8.58 7.83 2.27
CA ASN A 126 -7.13 7.80 2.24
C ASN A 126 -6.54 9.22 2.39
N PRO A 127 -5.46 9.42 3.19
CA PRO A 127 -4.92 10.76 3.45
C PRO A 127 -4.33 11.44 2.21
N ARG A 128 -3.93 10.65 1.21
CA ARG A 128 -3.57 11.08 -0.14
C ARG A 128 -4.60 10.55 -1.11
N TYR A 129 -5.31 11.41 -1.84
CA TYR A 129 -6.27 10.93 -2.82
C TYR A 129 -5.51 10.45 -4.07
N PRO A 130 -5.56 9.15 -4.42
CA PRO A 130 -4.72 8.63 -5.48
C PRO A 130 -5.19 9.05 -6.87
N LEU A 131 -4.27 9.09 -7.82
CA LEU A 131 -4.55 9.01 -9.25
C LEU A 131 -4.59 7.54 -9.68
N MET A 132 -5.32 7.22 -10.76
CA MET A 132 -5.33 5.86 -11.32
C MET A 132 -3.92 5.39 -11.72
N GLU A 133 -3.08 6.26 -12.27
CA GLU A 133 -1.70 5.91 -12.60
C GLU A 133 -0.89 5.48 -11.36
N GLU A 134 -1.08 6.17 -10.23
CA GLU A 134 -0.36 5.88 -8.99
C GLU A 134 -0.82 4.54 -8.39
N ILE A 135 -2.10 4.19 -8.51
CA ILE A 135 -2.62 2.87 -8.13
C ILE A 135 -2.02 1.78 -9.02
N LYS A 136 -1.97 2.02 -10.34
CA LYS A 136 -1.41 1.07 -11.30
C LYS A 136 0.08 0.83 -11.04
N GLU A 137 0.84 1.88 -10.78
CA GLU A 137 2.25 1.81 -10.40
C GLU A 137 2.45 0.99 -9.11
N MET A 138 1.67 1.25 -8.07
CA MET A 138 1.75 0.48 -6.82
C MET A 138 1.45 -1.02 -7.04
N TYR A 139 0.50 -1.38 -7.92
CA TYR A 139 0.29 -2.78 -8.27
C TYR A 139 1.49 -3.40 -8.99
N LEU A 140 2.10 -2.68 -9.93
CA LEU A 140 3.27 -3.16 -10.68
C LEU A 140 4.47 -3.33 -9.75
N HIS A 141 4.76 -2.37 -8.88
CA HIS A 141 5.84 -2.48 -7.89
C HIS A 141 5.59 -3.67 -6.95
N ALA A 142 4.37 -3.83 -6.43
CA ALA A 142 4.03 -4.99 -5.59
C ALA A 142 4.15 -6.33 -6.34
N TYR A 143 3.91 -6.33 -7.66
CA TYR A 143 4.06 -7.51 -8.51
C TYR A 143 5.53 -7.87 -8.77
N TYR A 144 6.38 -6.90 -9.10
CA TYR A 144 7.78 -7.13 -9.48
C TYR A 144 8.80 -6.97 -8.34
N GLN A 145 8.41 -6.40 -7.20
CA GLN A 145 9.31 -5.99 -6.10
C GLN A 145 10.40 -4.99 -6.57
N SER A 146 10.00 -4.04 -7.42
CA SER A 146 10.88 -3.03 -8.03
C SER A 146 10.75 -1.67 -7.36
#